data_AF-A0A8H7KME7-F1
#
_entry.id   AF-A0A8H7KME7-F1
#
_cell.length_a   1.000
_cell.length_b   1.000
_cell.length_c   1.000
_cell.angle_alpha   90.00
_cell.angle_beta   90.00
_cell.angle_gamma   90.00
#
_symmetry.space_group_name_H-M   'P 1'
#
loop_
_entity.id
_entity.type
_entity.pdbx_description
1 polymer ?
#
loop_
_entity_poly.entity_id
_entity_poly.type
_entity_poly.pdbx_seq_one_letter_code
_entity_poly.pdbx_strand_id
1 'polypeptide(L)'
;MVRSPYYRSLSSLTPRRFGEMKSHSHVQHALDRRAPTIQKLVKSYNGLCSTMRGLVKAKKAPAGAICPQPIPDGGLWKLDIDDDIWQDIGLEDAAATHTPAPWLKDEETRKGIRHMLDLDRVVEEEKRILRERVALQQFAREEWFVIQHAKESTDSVDLIYQLEHRGRELCRLCFMWHDCTKDIPAGDDQWGSPKALVDHADEYDHTGHIVAQPSETSHNLSDDMSDAGSVLTDGDLVEQVEAVALHDEYLDMEPVYNAHYVTTVEHIGIPIKHRQIDQ
;
A
#
# COMPACT_ATOMS: atom_id res chain seq x y z
N MET A 1 26.36 -20.69 35.19
CA MET A 1 26.76 -20.09 33.90
C MET A 1 25.56 -19.37 33.34
N VAL A 2 25.51 -18.05 33.49
CA VAL A 2 24.39 -17.20 33.08
C VAL A 2 24.64 -16.74 31.65
N ARG A 3 23.77 -17.10 30.70
CA ARG A 3 23.78 -16.54 29.35
C ARG A 3 22.80 -15.36 29.31
N SER A 4 23.34 -14.18 29.04
CA SER A 4 22.63 -12.91 28.85
C SER A 4 21.72 -12.95 27.61
N PRO A 5 20.47 -12.41 27.64
CA PRO A 5 19.52 -12.47 26.53
C PRO A 5 19.52 -11.23 25.61
N TYR A 6 20.55 -10.37 25.64
CA TYR A 6 20.58 -9.15 24.82
C TYR A 6 21.71 -9.17 23.78
N TYR A 7 21.54 -9.94 22.72
CA TYR A 7 22.15 -9.65 21.41
C TYR A 7 21.25 -10.22 20.31
N ARG A 8 20.15 -9.55 20.01
CA ARG A 8 19.44 -9.73 18.74
C ARG A 8 20.22 -8.94 17.68
N SER A 9 21.35 -9.51 17.25
CA SER A 9 22.14 -9.04 16.13
C SER A 9 21.27 -9.01 14.87
N LEU A 10 21.63 -8.14 13.91
CA LEU A 10 20.99 -7.77 12.64
C LEU A 10 20.75 -8.93 11.63
N SER A 11 20.55 -10.15 12.11
CA SER A 11 20.55 -11.39 11.32
C SER A 11 19.15 -11.90 10.94
N SER A 12 18.07 -11.17 11.24
CA SER A 12 16.69 -11.65 11.01
C SER A 12 16.01 -11.14 9.74
N LEU A 13 16.77 -10.58 8.80
CA LEU A 13 16.23 -10.27 7.46
C LEU A 13 16.41 -11.53 6.60
N THR A 14 15.29 -12.09 6.12
CA THR A 14 15.32 -13.25 5.23
C THR A 14 16.07 -12.89 3.94
N PRO A 15 16.74 -13.83 3.25
CA PRO A 15 17.48 -13.55 2.01
C PRO A 15 16.65 -12.81 0.96
N ARG A 16 15.34 -13.11 0.91
CA ARG A 16 14.36 -12.42 0.06
C ARG A 16 14.24 -10.92 0.39
N ARG A 17 14.14 -10.56 1.69
CA ARG A 17 14.12 -9.16 2.14
C ARG A 17 15.44 -8.45 1.87
N PHE A 18 16.58 -9.14 2.00
CA PHE A 18 17.87 -8.57 1.60
C PHE A 18 17.96 -8.33 0.08
N GLY A 19 17.42 -9.24 -0.73
CA GLY A 19 17.32 -9.07 -2.18
C GLY A 19 16.46 -7.86 -2.57
N GLU A 20 15.28 -7.73 -1.95
CA GLU A 20 14.39 -6.57 -2.14
C GLU A 20 15.06 -5.25 -1.70
N MET A 21 15.76 -5.23 -0.57
CA MET A 21 16.48 -4.05 -0.09
C MET A 21 17.64 -3.64 -1.02
N LYS A 22 18.39 -4.62 -1.55
CA LYS A 22 19.47 -4.34 -2.51
C LYS A 22 18.90 -3.85 -3.84
N SER A 23 17.82 -4.47 -4.32
CA SER A 23 17.10 -4.01 -5.52
C SER A 23 16.58 -2.57 -5.35
N HIS A 24 15.93 -2.28 -4.22
CA HIS A 24 15.47 -0.93 -3.89
C HIS A 24 16.62 0.08 -3.82
N SER A 25 17.75 -0.31 -3.22
CA SER A 25 18.96 0.53 -3.18
C SER A 25 19.53 0.81 -4.58
N HIS A 26 19.59 -0.21 -5.45
CA HIS A 26 20.03 -0.04 -6.83
C HIS A 26 19.10 0.91 -7.62
N VAL A 27 17.78 0.75 -7.47
CA VAL A 27 16.79 1.64 -8.09
C VAL A 27 16.96 3.06 -7.55
N GLN A 28 17.07 3.24 -6.24
CA GLN A 28 17.25 4.55 -5.63
C GLN A 28 18.52 5.24 -6.12
N HIS A 29 19.66 4.55 -6.14
CA HIS A 29 20.92 5.10 -6.65
C HIS A 29 20.84 5.45 -8.14
N ALA A 30 20.15 4.64 -8.95
CA ALA A 30 19.92 4.95 -10.36
C ALA A 30 19.05 6.21 -10.52
N LEU A 31 18.02 6.38 -9.69
CA LEU A 31 17.17 7.57 -9.65
C LEU A 31 17.95 8.80 -9.20
N ASP A 32 18.73 8.72 -8.11
CA ASP A 32 19.52 9.84 -7.58
C ASP A 32 20.51 10.38 -8.61
N ARG A 33 21.10 9.50 -9.42
CA ARG A 33 22.00 9.90 -10.52
C ARG A 33 21.28 10.63 -11.65
N ARG A 34 20.01 10.27 -11.94
CA ARG A 34 19.22 10.84 -13.05
C ARG A 34 18.42 12.07 -12.65
N ALA A 35 17.97 12.14 -11.39
CA ALA A 35 17.16 13.22 -10.83
C ALA A 35 17.70 14.64 -11.11
N PRO A 36 19.00 14.96 -10.91
CA PRO A 36 19.49 16.30 -11.19
C PRO A 36 19.44 16.66 -12.67
N THR A 37 19.66 15.70 -13.57
CA THR A 37 19.56 15.90 -15.02
C THR A 37 18.12 16.17 -15.43
N ILE A 38 17.16 15.39 -14.90
CA ILE A 38 15.73 15.61 -15.13
C ILE A 38 15.29 16.98 -14.59
N GLN A 39 15.74 17.38 -13.39
CA GLN A 39 15.44 18.71 -12.85
C GLN A 39 16.01 19.84 -13.72
N LYS A 40 17.21 19.69 -14.29
CA LYS A 40 17.78 20.65 -15.24
C LYS A 40 16.91 20.78 -16.50
N LEU A 41 16.41 19.66 -17.02
CA LEU A 41 15.49 19.65 -18.18
C LEU A 41 14.18 20.38 -17.84
N VAL A 42 13.58 20.11 -16.69
CA VAL A 42 12.37 20.80 -16.23
C VAL A 42 12.59 22.31 -16.13
N LYS A 43 13.72 22.76 -15.57
CA LYS A 43 14.07 24.19 -15.51
C LYS A 43 14.20 24.82 -16.90
N SER A 44 14.85 24.11 -17.83
CA SER A 44 14.98 24.56 -19.23
C SER A 44 13.61 24.68 -19.90
N TYR A 45 12.77 23.67 -19.76
CA TYR A 45 11.39 23.65 -20.27
C TYR A 45 10.56 24.81 -19.71
N ASN A 46 10.56 25.01 -18.39
CA ASN A 46 9.83 26.13 -17.76
C ASN A 46 10.35 27.50 -18.21
N GLY A 47 11.66 27.62 -18.45
CA GLY A 47 12.28 28.81 -19.05
C GLY A 47 11.80 29.08 -20.48
N LEU A 48 11.68 28.04 -21.31
CA LEU A 48 11.11 28.14 -22.65
C LEU A 48 9.63 28.53 -22.61
N CYS A 49 8.83 27.93 -21.72
CA CYS A 49 7.43 28.31 -21.50
C CYS A 49 7.30 29.80 -21.15
N SER A 50 8.18 30.31 -20.29
CA SER A 50 8.20 31.73 -19.92
C SER A 50 8.56 32.63 -21.10
N THR A 51 9.51 32.20 -21.94
CA THR A 51 9.92 32.91 -23.15
C THR A 51 8.79 32.96 -24.18
N MET A 52 8.13 31.83 -24.43
CA MET A 52 6.97 31.74 -25.33
C MET A 52 5.82 32.63 -24.86
N ARG A 53 5.51 32.61 -23.56
CA ARG A 53 4.50 33.50 -22.96
C ARG A 53 4.83 34.97 -23.18
N GLY A 54 6.11 35.33 -23.09
CA GLY A 54 6.61 36.67 -23.41
C GLY A 54 6.39 37.05 -24.88
N LEU A 55 6.70 36.14 -25.82
CA LEU A 55 6.51 36.37 -27.26
C LEU A 55 5.03 36.48 -27.65
N VAL A 56 4.16 35.67 -27.06
CA VAL A 56 2.70 35.75 -27.23
C VAL A 56 2.19 37.11 -26.73
N LYS A 57 2.59 37.53 -25.52
CA LYS A 57 2.22 38.85 -24.96
C LYS A 57 2.72 40.01 -25.83
N ALA A 58 3.91 39.87 -26.43
CA ALA A 58 4.49 40.85 -27.34
C ALA A 58 3.88 40.79 -28.77
N LYS A 59 2.89 39.93 -29.03
CA LYS A 59 2.26 39.70 -30.35
C LYS A 59 3.25 39.34 -31.46
N LYS A 60 4.39 38.73 -31.09
CA LYS A 60 5.41 38.22 -32.04
C LYS A 60 5.19 36.75 -32.39
N ALA A 61 4.28 36.07 -31.70
CA ALA A 61 3.89 34.70 -31.98
C ALA A 61 2.80 34.63 -33.07
N PRO A 62 2.68 33.50 -33.80
CA PRO A 62 1.57 33.26 -34.71
C PRO A 62 0.20 33.45 -34.05
N ALA A 63 -0.80 33.86 -34.83
CA ALA A 63 -2.16 34.02 -34.33
C ALA A 63 -2.70 32.68 -33.82
N GLY A 64 -3.22 32.68 -32.59
CA GLY A 64 -3.73 31.46 -31.94
C GLY A 64 -2.66 30.58 -31.27
N ALA A 65 -1.40 31.02 -31.18
CA ALA A 65 -0.37 30.27 -30.46
C ALA A 65 -0.71 30.11 -28.97
N ILE A 66 -0.84 28.87 -28.51
CA ILE A 66 -1.07 28.51 -27.12
C ILE A 66 0.27 28.16 -26.47
N CYS A 67 0.55 28.74 -25.31
CA CYS A 67 1.76 28.43 -24.55
C CYS A 67 1.54 27.15 -23.74
N PRO A 68 2.48 26.19 -23.75
CA PRO A 68 2.40 25.02 -22.87
C PRO A 68 2.36 25.41 -21.39
N GLN A 69 1.77 24.54 -20.56
CA GLN A 69 1.72 24.72 -19.11
C GLN A 69 3.09 24.42 -18.48
N PRO A 70 3.61 25.29 -17.60
CA PRO A 70 4.86 25.02 -16.90
C PRO A 70 4.68 23.91 -15.85
N ILE A 71 5.73 23.11 -15.64
CA ILE A 71 5.76 22.06 -14.61
C ILE A 71 5.91 22.74 -13.22
N PRO A 72 5.14 22.34 -12.20
CA PRO A 72 5.13 22.98 -10.88
C PRO A 72 6.47 22.92 -10.12
N ASP A 73 6.63 23.84 -9.16
CA ASP A 73 7.82 23.96 -8.33
C ASP A 73 7.95 22.77 -7.34
N GLY A 74 8.91 21.90 -7.63
CA GLY A 74 9.02 20.54 -7.05
C GLY A 74 9.31 19.48 -8.11
N GLY A 75 9.07 19.83 -9.38
CA GLY A 75 9.47 19.05 -10.55
C GLY A 75 8.58 17.84 -10.79
N LEU A 76 9.13 16.91 -11.58
CA LEU A 76 8.40 15.74 -12.08
C LEU A 76 7.85 14.82 -10.96
N TRP A 77 8.44 14.91 -9.77
CA TRP A 77 8.21 14.01 -8.65
C TRP A 77 6.97 14.32 -7.82
N LYS A 78 6.33 15.47 -8.07
CA LYS A 78 5.08 15.87 -7.41
C LYS A 78 3.88 15.80 -8.36
N LEU A 79 4.10 15.38 -9.60
CA LEU A 79 3.02 15.26 -10.57
C LEU A 79 2.16 14.06 -10.26
N ASP A 80 0.86 14.25 -10.36
CA ASP A 80 -0.11 13.17 -10.34
C ASP A 80 -0.38 12.66 -11.77
N ILE A 81 -0.97 11.47 -11.88
CA ILE A 81 -1.38 10.87 -13.17
C ILE A 81 -2.45 11.74 -13.85
N ASP A 82 -3.23 12.47 -13.07
CA ASP A 82 -4.31 13.35 -13.52
C ASP A 82 -3.84 14.72 -14.00
N ASP A 83 -2.55 15.06 -13.84
CA ASP A 83 -2.05 16.39 -14.21
C ASP A 83 -2.09 16.65 -15.72
N ASP A 84 -2.41 17.90 -16.08
CA ASP A 84 -2.61 18.33 -17.48
C ASP A 84 -1.40 18.10 -18.39
N ILE A 85 -0.21 17.94 -17.83
CA ILE A 85 1.03 17.72 -18.60
C ILE A 85 1.04 16.37 -19.36
N TRP A 86 0.20 15.42 -18.95
CA TRP A 86 0.08 14.11 -19.58
C TRP A 86 -0.91 14.10 -20.74
N GLN A 87 -1.63 15.22 -20.94
CA GLN A 87 -2.58 15.34 -22.03
C GLN A 87 -1.84 15.69 -23.32
N ASP A 88 -1.98 14.84 -24.33
CA ASP A 88 -1.43 15.06 -25.66
C ASP A 88 -2.29 16.01 -26.52
N ILE A 89 -2.74 17.12 -25.92
CA ILE A 89 -3.60 18.09 -26.59
C ILE A 89 -2.71 19.05 -27.38
N GLY A 90 -2.64 18.82 -28.71
CA GLY A 90 -2.01 19.75 -29.64
C GLY A 90 -0.67 19.29 -30.26
N LEU A 91 -0.28 18.02 -30.11
CA LEU A 91 0.76 17.41 -30.95
C LEU A 91 0.23 16.80 -32.26
N GLU A 92 -1.10 16.80 -32.48
CA GLU A 92 -1.67 16.39 -33.76
C GLU A 92 -1.35 17.41 -34.85
N ASP A 93 -0.89 16.93 -36.01
CA ASP A 93 -0.69 17.77 -37.20
C ASP A 93 -1.98 18.52 -37.52
N ALA A 94 -1.87 19.81 -37.86
CA ALA A 94 -2.98 20.69 -38.20
C ALA A 94 -3.90 20.21 -39.35
N ALA A 95 -3.57 19.08 -39.98
CA ALA A 95 -4.36 18.38 -41.00
C ALA A 95 -5.36 17.35 -40.42
N ALA A 96 -5.25 16.96 -39.15
CA ALA A 96 -6.18 16.02 -38.52
C ALA A 96 -7.55 16.69 -38.32
N THR A 97 -8.49 16.35 -39.21
CA THR A 97 -9.85 16.92 -39.25
C THR A 97 -10.77 16.33 -38.17
N HIS A 98 -10.22 15.60 -37.19
CA HIS A 98 -11.00 14.88 -36.20
C HIS A 98 -11.08 15.69 -34.92
N THR A 99 -12.30 16.09 -34.55
CA THR A 99 -12.52 16.65 -33.22
C THR A 99 -12.20 15.57 -32.18
N PRO A 100 -11.33 15.83 -31.19
CA PRO A 100 -10.98 14.84 -30.17
C PRO A 100 -12.22 14.34 -29.44
N ALA A 101 -12.15 13.10 -28.95
CA ALA A 101 -13.24 12.48 -28.20
C ALA A 101 -13.61 13.32 -26.96
N PRO A 102 -14.88 13.33 -26.52
CA PRO A 102 -15.32 14.15 -25.38
C PRO A 102 -14.49 13.96 -24.11
N TRP A 103 -14.09 12.72 -23.78
CA TRP A 103 -13.25 12.43 -22.62
C TRP A 103 -11.84 13.02 -22.70
N LEU A 104 -11.37 13.43 -23.89
CA LEU A 104 -10.05 14.05 -24.07
C LEU A 104 -10.11 15.58 -24.06
N LYS A 105 -11.24 16.16 -24.49
CA LYS A 105 -11.37 17.63 -24.65
C LYS A 105 -12.22 18.31 -23.60
N ASP A 106 -13.16 17.60 -22.98
CA ASP A 106 -14.15 18.17 -22.08
C ASP A 106 -13.85 17.78 -20.62
N GLU A 107 -13.59 18.81 -19.82
CA GLU A 107 -13.28 18.65 -18.40
C GLU A 107 -14.48 18.09 -17.61
N GLU A 108 -15.70 18.45 -17.99
CA GLU A 108 -16.90 17.95 -17.30
C GLU A 108 -17.07 16.45 -17.56
N THR A 109 -16.87 16.00 -18.80
CA THR A 109 -16.84 14.57 -19.15
C THR A 109 -15.78 13.82 -18.34
N ARG A 110 -14.54 14.36 -18.22
CA ARG A 110 -13.48 13.71 -17.44
C ARG A 110 -13.78 13.65 -15.95
N LYS A 111 -14.33 14.72 -15.37
CA LYS A 111 -14.81 14.73 -13.98
C LYS A 111 -15.90 13.69 -13.77
N GLY A 112 -16.85 13.58 -14.70
CA GLY A 112 -17.90 12.57 -14.66
C GLY A 112 -17.35 11.15 -14.65
N ILE A 113 -16.39 10.84 -15.51
CA ILE A 113 -15.72 9.53 -15.56
C ILE A 113 -15.00 9.25 -14.23
N ARG A 114 -14.23 10.22 -13.69
CA ARG A 114 -13.54 10.05 -12.41
C ARG A 114 -14.51 9.76 -11.27
N HIS A 115 -15.60 10.53 -11.15
CA HIS A 115 -16.61 10.28 -10.13
C HIS A 115 -17.31 8.92 -10.27
N MET A 116 -17.52 8.46 -11.51
CA MET A 116 -18.08 7.13 -11.75
C MET A 116 -17.11 6.02 -11.28
N LEU A 117 -15.82 6.15 -11.61
CA LEU A 117 -14.80 5.20 -11.18
C LEU A 117 -14.57 5.21 -9.67
N ASP A 118 -14.62 6.40 -9.04
CA ASP A 118 -14.55 6.52 -7.58
C ASP A 118 -15.74 5.83 -6.91
N LEU A 119 -16.94 5.98 -7.47
CA LEU A 119 -18.13 5.29 -6.97
C LEU A 119 -17.99 3.77 -7.09
N ASP A 120 -17.54 3.28 -8.25
CA ASP A 120 -17.29 1.85 -8.46
C ASP A 120 -16.25 1.31 -7.47
N ARG A 121 -15.17 2.07 -7.23
CA ARG A 121 -14.13 1.73 -6.26
C ARG A 121 -14.67 1.68 -4.84
N VAL A 122 -15.50 2.65 -4.42
CA VAL A 122 -16.11 2.65 -3.09
C VAL A 122 -17.03 1.44 -2.91
N VAL A 123 -17.81 1.08 -3.93
CA VAL A 123 -18.67 -0.11 -3.90
C VAL A 123 -17.86 -1.40 -3.81
N GLU A 124 -16.74 -1.49 -4.52
CA GLU A 124 -15.83 -2.63 -4.41
C GLU A 124 -15.19 -2.72 -3.01
N GLU A 125 -14.70 -1.58 -2.51
CA GLU A 125 -14.03 -1.47 -1.22
C GLU A 125 -14.99 -1.82 -0.06
N GLU A 126 -16.22 -1.34 -0.12
CA GLU A 126 -17.27 -1.71 0.84
C GLU A 126 -17.49 -3.23 0.88
N LYS A 127 -17.60 -3.87 -0.29
CA LYS A 127 -17.71 -5.32 -0.39
C LYS A 127 -16.48 -6.05 0.13
N ARG A 128 -15.28 -5.51 -0.08
CA ARG A 128 -14.03 -6.10 0.42
C ARG A 128 -13.98 -6.03 1.94
N ILE A 129 -14.20 -4.85 2.52
CA ILE A 129 -14.20 -4.62 3.96
C ILE A 129 -15.24 -5.51 4.66
N LEU A 130 -16.43 -5.67 4.06
CA LEU A 130 -17.45 -6.59 4.58
C LEU A 130 -16.95 -8.05 4.62
N ARG A 131 -16.30 -8.53 3.55
CA ARG A 131 -15.71 -9.88 3.54
C ARG A 131 -14.61 -10.04 4.57
N GLU A 132 -13.75 -9.03 4.71
CA GLU A 132 -12.67 -9.04 5.71
C GLU A 132 -13.24 -9.09 7.14
N ARG A 133 -14.26 -8.29 7.46
CA ARG A 133 -14.91 -8.37 8.77
C ARG A 133 -15.50 -9.75 9.05
N VAL A 134 -16.20 -10.33 8.07
CA VAL A 134 -16.77 -11.69 8.22
C VAL A 134 -15.66 -12.72 8.42
N ALA A 135 -14.54 -12.60 7.70
CA ALA A 135 -13.40 -13.48 7.85
C ALA A 135 -12.76 -13.37 9.25
N LEU A 136 -12.64 -12.15 9.80
CA LEU A 136 -12.14 -11.94 11.18
C LEU A 136 -13.06 -12.59 12.22
N GLN A 137 -14.38 -12.46 12.05
CA GLN A 137 -15.37 -13.10 12.93
C GLN A 137 -15.30 -14.63 12.85
N GLN A 138 -15.19 -15.18 11.64
CA GLN A 138 -15.05 -16.61 11.43
C GLN A 138 -13.77 -17.15 12.07
N PHE A 139 -12.64 -16.48 11.82
CA PHE A 139 -11.37 -16.81 12.45
C PHE A 139 -11.48 -16.81 13.98
N ALA A 140 -12.07 -15.78 14.56
CA ALA A 140 -12.25 -15.69 16.01
C ALA A 140 -13.07 -16.86 16.58
N ARG A 141 -14.14 -17.27 15.89
CA ARG A 141 -14.97 -18.41 16.31
C ARG A 141 -14.23 -19.74 16.20
N GLU A 142 -13.55 -19.98 15.09
CA GLU A 142 -12.81 -21.21 14.85
C GLU A 142 -11.65 -21.34 15.85
N GLU A 143 -10.88 -20.27 16.03
CA GLU A 143 -9.74 -20.27 16.94
C GLU A 143 -10.20 -20.46 18.39
N TRP A 144 -11.28 -19.80 18.81
CA TRP A 144 -11.84 -20.02 20.14
C TRP A 144 -12.30 -21.46 20.35
N PHE A 145 -13.00 -22.03 19.37
CA PHE A 145 -13.43 -23.42 19.41
C PHE A 145 -12.25 -24.39 19.54
N VAL A 146 -11.19 -24.18 18.76
CA VAL A 146 -9.95 -24.99 18.81
C VAL A 146 -9.29 -24.89 20.20
N ILE A 147 -9.22 -23.69 20.78
CA ILE A 147 -8.66 -23.50 22.13
C ILE A 147 -9.48 -24.25 23.17
N GLN A 148 -10.82 -24.14 23.15
CA GLN A 148 -11.67 -24.86 24.10
C GLN A 148 -11.53 -26.37 23.95
N HIS A 149 -11.56 -26.87 22.72
CA HIS A 149 -11.41 -28.30 22.44
C HIS A 149 -10.05 -28.83 22.91
N ALA A 150 -8.97 -28.08 22.67
CA ALA A 150 -7.63 -28.45 23.12
C ALA A 150 -7.50 -28.45 24.65
N LYS A 151 -8.23 -27.58 25.36
CA LYS A 151 -8.30 -27.58 26.83
C LYS A 151 -9.00 -28.83 27.36
N GLU A 152 -10.08 -29.25 26.70
CA GLU A 152 -10.84 -30.45 27.07
C GLU A 152 -10.06 -31.75 26.77
N SER A 153 -9.23 -31.75 25.73
CA SER A 153 -8.50 -32.94 25.29
C SER A 153 -7.17 -33.19 26.02
N THR A 154 -6.72 -32.26 26.87
CA THR A 154 -5.36 -32.25 27.42
C THR A 154 -5.37 -32.34 28.94
N ASP A 155 -4.63 -33.30 29.50
CA ASP A 155 -4.48 -33.46 30.95
C ASP A 155 -3.26 -32.69 31.54
N SER A 156 -2.43 -32.09 30.67
CA SER A 156 -1.24 -31.35 31.09
C SER A 156 -1.59 -29.95 31.59
N VAL A 157 -1.29 -29.69 32.87
CA VAL A 157 -1.51 -28.38 33.52
C VAL A 157 -0.77 -27.24 32.80
N ASP A 158 0.46 -27.50 32.34
CA ASP A 158 1.27 -26.49 31.64
C ASP A 158 0.64 -26.09 30.29
N LEU A 159 0.11 -27.07 29.55
CA LEU A 159 -0.58 -26.81 28.28
C LEU A 159 -1.90 -26.09 28.51
N ILE A 160 -2.66 -26.45 29.55
CA ILE A 160 -3.88 -25.73 29.92
C ILE A 160 -3.56 -24.26 30.22
N TYR A 161 -2.51 -23.97 30.98
CA TYR A 161 -2.09 -22.60 31.28
C TYR A 161 -1.75 -21.80 30.01
N GLN A 162 -1.03 -22.41 29.05
CA GLN A 162 -0.70 -21.76 27.78
C GLN A 162 -1.94 -21.52 26.91
N LEU A 163 -2.87 -22.47 26.86
CA LEU A 163 -4.14 -22.33 26.14
C LEU A 163 -5.02 -21.22 26.76
N GLU A 164 -5.02 -21.09 28.08
CA GLU A 164 -5.69 -19.98 28.76
C GLU A 164 -5.07 -18.63 28.45
N HIS A 165 -3.73 -18.56 28.40
CA HIS A 165 -3.06 -17.35 28.00
C HIS A 165 -3.41 -16.96 26.55
N ARG A 166 -3.37 -17.92 25.61
CA ARG A 166 -3.77 -17.70 24.22
C ARG A 166 -5.24 -17.27 24.10
N GLY A 167 -6.12 -17.85 24.90
CA GLY A 167 -7.53 -17.46 24.96
C GLY A 167 -7.72 -16.00 25.38
N ARG A 168 -6.97 -15.53 26.39
CA ARG A 168 -6.99 -14.11 26.81
C ARG A 168 -6.51 -13.17 25.70
N GLU A 169 -5.41 -13.50 25.03
CA GLU A 169 -4.89 -12.71 23.91
C GLU A 169 -5.88 -12.65 22.74
N LEU A 170 -6.53 -13.78 22.41
CA LEU A 170 -7.55 -13.83 21.39
C LEU A 170 -8.74 -12.92 21.73
N CYS A 171 -9.23 -12.96 22.98
CA CYS A 171 -10.32 -12.08 23.43
C CYS A 171 -9.97 -10.60 23.30
N ARG A 172 -8.74 -10.21 23.69
CA ARG A 172 -8.26 -8.83 23.54
C ARG A 172 -8.27 -8.38 22.08
N LEU A 173 -7.75 -9.22 21.19
CA LEU A 173 -7.69 -8.92 19.77
C LEU A 173 -9.10 -8.88 19.15
N CYS A 174 -10.02 -9.74 19.58
CA CYS A 174 -11.43 -9.67 19.17
C CYS A 174 -12.10 -8.37 19.62
N PHE A 175 -11.81 -7.88 20.83
CA PHE A 175 -12.32 -6.59 21.30
C PHE A 175 -11.83 -5.43 20.42
N MET A 176 -10.52 -5.37 20.14
CA MET A 176 -9.94 -4.34 19.28
C MET A 176 -10.54 -4.37 17.86
N TRP A 177 -10.69 -5.57 17.29
CA TRP A 177 -11.29 -5.73 15.97
C TRP A 177 -12.76 -5.35 15.96
N HIS A 178 -13.52 -5.74 16.98
CA HIS A 178 -14.91 -5.34 17.14
C HIS A 178 -15.05 -3.82 17.22
N ASP A 179 -14.27 -3.13 18.07
CA ASP A 179 -14.37 -1.67 18.20
C ASP A 179 -14.03 -0.94 16.89
N CYS A 180 -12.99 -1.37 16.18
CA CYS A 180 -12.61 -0.81 14.89
C CYS A 180 -13.61 -1.12 13.76
N THR A 181 -14.46 -2.14 13.91
CA THR A 181 -15.36 -2.62 12.84
C THR A 181 -16.85 -2.53 13.17
N LYS A 182 -17.22 -1.93 14.31
CA LYS A 182 -18.61 -1.83 14.80
C LYS A 182 -19.56 -1.12 13.84
N ASP A 183 -19.07 -0.13 13.10
CA ASP A 183 -19.87 0.69 12.18
C ASP A 183 -20.09 0.01 10.82
N ILE A 184 -19.35 -1.05 10.52
CA ILE A 184 -19.58 -1.86 9.34
C ILE A 184 -20.89 -2.65 9.60
N PRO A 185 -21.72 -2.98 8.61
CA PRO A 185 -22.87 -3.87 8.81
C PRO A 185 -22.47 -5.32 8.52
N ALA A 186 -22.05 -6.10 9.52
CA ALA A 186 -21.96 -7.55 9.41
C ALA A 186 -23.22 -8.20 9.97
N GLY A 187 -23.56 -9.40 9.49
CA GLY A 187 -24.73 -10.16 9.94
C GLY A 187 -24.64 -10.53 11.43
N ASP A 188 -24.15 -11.74 11.73
CA ASP A 188 -24.05 -12.20 13.11
C ASP A 188 -22.82 -11.57 13.79
N ASP A 189 -23.05 -10.70 14.77
CA ASP A 189 -22.00 -10.01 15.54
C ASP A 189 -21.36 -10.90 16.63
N GLN A 190 -21.10 -12.16 16.28
CA GLN A 190 -20.57 -13.18 17.18
C GLN A 190 -19.05 -13.29 17.03
N TRP A 191 -18.32 -12.84 18.05
CA TRP A 191 -16.85 -12.82 18.09
C TRP A 191 -16.28 -13.88 19.05
N GLY A 192 -16.50 -15.17 18.73
CA GLY A 192 -15.86 -16.33 19.37
C GLY A 192 -16.24 -16.64 20.82
N SER A 193 -16.27 -15.65 21.71
CA SER A 193 -16.60 -15.80 23.13
C SER A 193 -17.96 -15.18 23.48
N PRO A 194 -18.68 -15.70 24.50
CA PRO A 194 -19.83 -15.01 25.07
C PRO A 194 -19.39 -13.63 25.62
N LYS A 195 -20.24 -12.61 25.45
CA LYS A 195 -20.04 -11.19 25.82
C LYS A 195 -19.20 -10.89 27.07
N ALA A 196 -19.20 -11.77 28.08
CA ALA A 196 -18.50 -11.61 29.36
C ALA A 196 -16.96 -11.54 29.29
N LEU A 197 -16.30 -11.94 28.20
CA LEU A 197 -14.83 -11.84 28.07
C LEU A 197 -14.36 -10.53 27.40
N VAL A 198 -15.29 -9.82 26.76
CA VAL A 198 -15.07 -8.48 26.19
C VAL A 198 -14.92 -7.46 27.33
N ASP A 199 -15.67 -7.64 28.42
CA ASP A 199 -15.63 -6.80 29.63
C ASP A 199 -14.29 -6.85 30.39
N HIS A 200 -13.49 -7.92 30.23
CA HIS A 200 -12.16 -8.03 30.85
C HIS A 200 -11.03 -7.32 30.08
N ALA A 201 -11.28 -6.86 28.85
CA ALA A 201 -10.31 -6.06 28.10
C ALA A 201 -10.22 -4.60 28.61
N ASP A 202 -11.30 -4.10 29.22
CA ASP A 202 -11.39 -2.74 29.80
C ASP A 202 -10.39 -2.49 30.94
N GLU A 203 -10.04 -3.52 31.72
CA GLU A 203 -9.11 -3.39 32.86
C GLU A 203 -7.65 -3.12 32.43
N TYR A 204 -7.26 -3.51 31.22
CA TYR A 204 -5.87 -3.35 30.76
C TYR A 204 -5.61 -2.01 30.07
N ASP A 205 -6.58 -1.46 29.33
CA ASP A 205 -6.43 -0.13 28.72
C ASP A 205 -6.37 0.99 29.79
N HIS A 206 -6.98 0.77 30.96
CA HIS A 206 -6.83 1.65 32.12
C HIS A 206 -5.43 1.59 32.76
N THR A 207 -4.69 0.48 32.61
CA THR A 207 -3.34 0.31 33.18
C THR A 207 -2.21 0.64 32.21
N GLY A 208 -2.46 0.66 30.90
CA GLY A 208 -1.48 1.05 29.87
C GLY A 208 -1.10 2.54 29.86
N HIS A 209 -1.90 3.41 30.47
CA HIS A 209 -1.73 4.86 30.35
C HIS A 209 -0.84 5.53 31.43
N ILE A 210 -0.30 4.78 32.41
CA ILE A 210 0.42 5.36 33.57
C ILE A 210 1.96 5.45 33.37
N VAL A 211 2.56 4.84 32.36
CA VAL A 211 4.05 4.83 32.23
C VAL A 211 4.51 5.30 30.87
N ALA A 212 4.50 6.62 30.66
CA ALA A 212 5.41 7.29 29.72
C ALA A 212 5.48 8.79 30.03
N GLN A 213 6.36 9.20 30.94
CA GLN A 213 6.93 10.55 30.89
C GLN A 213 8.29 10.46 30.18
N PRO A 214 8.58 11.35 29.21
CA PRO A 214 9.85 11.36 28.50
C PRO A 214 10.89 12.09 29.35
N SER A 215 11.92 11.38 29.81
CA SER A 215 13.15 12.03 30.30
C SER A 215 14.07 12.28 29.11
N GLU A 216 14.24 13.55 28.76
CA GLU A 216 15.26 14.03 27.83
C GLU A 216 16.66 13.76 28.42
N THR A 217 17.49 13.00 27.70
CA THR A 217 18.95 13.08 27.90
C THR A 217 19.66 12.95 26.56
N SER A 218 20.12 14.10 26.08
CA SER A 218 21.06 14.29 24.98
C SER A 218 22.43 13.72 25.35
N HIS A 219 23.00 12.86 24.49
CA HIS A 219 24.44 12.65 24.45
C HIS A 219 24.94 12.47 23.01
N ASN A 220 25.63 13.51 22.53
CA ASN A 220 26.47 13.49 21.33
C ASN A 220 27.70 12.62 21.58
N LEU A 221 28.00 11.70 20.66
CA LEU A 221 29.35 11.18 20.44
C LEU A 221 29.60 11.09 18.93
N SER A 222 30.42 12.01 18.45
CA SER A 222 31.14 11.90 17.19
C SER A 222 32.17 10.79 17.32
N ASP A 223 32.28 9.92 16.32
CA ASP A 223 33.49 9.14 16.14
C ASP A 223 33.88 9.06 14.66
N ASP A 224 35.16 9.35 14.46
CA ASP A 224 35.91 9.59 13.26
C ASP A 224 36.47 8.26 12.74
N MET A 225 36.29 7.94 11.46
CA MET A 225 37.00 6.84 10.80
C MET A 225 37.26 7.17 9.34
N SER A 226 38.52 7.46 9.04
CA SER A 226 39.08 7.61 7.71
C SER A 226 39.61 6.29 7.13
N ASP A 227 39.49 6.19 5.80
CA ASP A 227 40.43 5.59 4.83
C ASP A 227 40.50 4.06 4.64
N ALA A 228 40.19 3.62 3.41
CA ALA A 228 41.11 2.86 2.53
C ALA A 228 40.37 2.46 1.24
N GLY A 229 40.84 2.97 0.10
CA GLY A 229 40.37 2.57 -1.22
C GLY A 229 40.78 1.16 -1.61
N SER A 230 39.92 0.48 -2.37
CA SER A 230 40.33 -0.62 -3.25
C SER A 230 39.43 -0.65 -4.48
N VAL A 231 40.05 -0.42 -5.64
CA VAL A 231 39.47 -0.56 -6.98
C VAL A 231 39.62 -2.02 -7.38
N LEU A 232 38.52 -2.73 -7.58
CA LEU A 232 38.50 -3.98 -8.33
C LEU A 232 37.30 -3.95 -9.30
N THR A 233 37.60 -4.18 -10.57
CA THR A 233 36.69 -4.15 -11.72
C THR A 233 35.82 -5.40 -11.74
N ASP A 234 34.56 -5.25 -11.35
CA ASP A 234 33.54 -6.31 -11.18
C ASP A 234 32.71 -6.53 -12.46
N GLY A 235 33.37 -6.56 -13.62
CA GLY A 235 32.71 -6.68 -14.93
C GLY A 235 32.35 -8.10 -15.32
N ASP A 236 33.14 -9.09 -14.88
CA ASP A 236 33.05 -10.47 -15.39
C ASP A 236 32.31 -11.45 -14.46
N LEU A 237 31.90 -11.02 -13.25
CA LEU A 237 31.13 -11.86 -12.31
C LEU A 237 29.61 -11.73 -12.48
N VAL A 238 29.16 -10.75 -13.27
CA VAL A 238 27.74 -10.41 -13.46
C VAL A 238 27.03 -11.39 -14.41
N GLU A 239 27.72 -11.87 -15.45
CA GLU A 239 27.10 -12.69 -16.50
C GLU A 239 26.94 -14.18 -16.11
N GLN A 240 27.78 -14.69 -15.21
CA GLN A 240 27.70 -16.09 -14.74
C GLN A 240 26.60 -16.33 -13.70
N VAL A 241 26.20 -15.30 -12.94
CA VAL A 241 25.15 -15.43 -11.91
C VAL A 241 23.75 -15.34 -12.53
N GLU A 242 23.60 -14.55 -13.60
CA GLU A 242 22.33 -14.40 -14.33
C GLU A 242 21.92 -15.69 -15.06
N ALA A 243 22.88 -16.47 -15.57
CA ALA A 243 22.64 -17.78 -16.17
C ALA A 243 22.18 -18.85 -15.17
N VAL A 244 22.52 -18.72 -13.88
CA VAL A 244 22.08 -19.64 -12.82
C VAL A 244 20.68 -19.29 -12.33
N ALA A 245 20.33 -18.00 -12.28
CA ALA A 245 19.01 -17.53 -11.87
C ALA A 245 17.89 -17.91 -12.87
N LEU A 246 18.19 -17.96 -14.17
CA LEU A 246 17.23 -18.33 -15.21
C LEU A 246 16.86 -19.83 -15.23
N HIS A 247 17.67 -20.71 -14.62
CA HIS A 247 17.38 -22.15 -14.63
C HIS A 247 16.39 -22.56 -13.52
N ASP A 248 16.37 -21.84 -12.39
CA ASP A 248 15.49 -22.13 -11.24
C ASP A 248 14.04 -21.68 -11.48
N GLU A 249 13.79 -20.71 -12.36
CA GLU A 249 12.45 -20.14 -12.58
C GLU A 249 11.52 -21.06 -13.40
N TYR A 250 12.05 -22.12 -14.03
CA TYR A 250 11.28 -23.00 -14.92
C TYR A 250 10.71 -24.27 -14.26
N LEU A 251 11.02 -24.55 -12.99
CA LEU A 251 10.64 -25.82 -12.33
C LEU A 251 9.44 -25.74 -11.37
N ASP A 252 8.92 -24.55 -11.06
CA ASP A 252 7.87 -24.38 -10.03
C ASP A 252 6.45 -24.10 -10.57
N MET A 253 6.20 -24.30 -11.88
CA MET A 253 4.89 -24.07 -12.48
C MET A 253 4.07 -25.37 -12.65
N GLU A 254 3.54 -25.90 -11.54
CA GLU A 254 2.24 -26.59 -11.56
C GLU A 254 1.37 -26.17 -10.35
N PRO A 255 0.35 -25.31 -10.55
CA PRO A 255 -0.64 -25.06 -9.51
C PRO A 255 -1.67 -26.21 -9.46
N VAL A 256 -1.68 -26.95 -8.35
CA VAL A 256 -2.79 -27.85 -8.01
C VAL A 256 -4.03 -27.00 -7.68
N TYR A 257 -4.87 -26.77 -8.68
CA TYR A 257 -6.21 -26.19 -8.52
C TYR A 257 -7.11 -27.18 -7.76
N ASN A 258 -7.52 -26.84 -6.54
CA ASN A 258 -8.54 -27.61 -5.80
C ASN A 258 -9.91 -26.93 -5.95
N ALA A 259 -10.72 -27.45 -6.87
CA ALA A 259 -11.97 -26.86 -7.37
C ALA A 259 -13.21 -27.03 -6.46
N HIS A 260 -13.05 -27.16 -5.13
CA HIS A 260 -14.15 -27.57 -4.24
C HIS A 260 -14.72 -26.51 -3.29
N TYR A 261 -14.28 -25.24 -3.34
CA TYR A 261 -14.78 -24.19 -2.44
C TYR A 261 -15.67 -23.13 -3.08
N VAL A 262 -16.21 -23.38 -4.27
CA VAL A 262 -17.18 -22.47 -4.92
C VAL A 262 -18.55 -23.11 -4.96
N THR A 263 -19.22 -23.14 -3.81
CA THR A 263 -20.69 -23.22 -3.79
C THR A 263 -21.27 -22.67 -2.50
N THR A 264 -22.30 -21.84 -2.65
CA THR A 264 -23.23 -21.28 -1.65
C THR A 264 -22.86 -19.96 -0.97
N VAL A 265 -23.03 -18.86 -1.72
CA VAL A 265 -23.67 -17.67 -1.16
C VAL A 265 -24.82 -17.30 -2.09
N GLU A 266 -26.03 -17.69 -1.67
CA GLU A 266 -27.27 -17.33 -2.34
C GLU A 266 -27.55 -15.82 -2.25
N HIS A 267 -28.23 -15.33 -3.27
CA HIS A 267 -28.61 -13.94 -3.52
C HIS A 267 -29.21 -13.21 -2.30
N ILE A 268 -28.46 -12.24 -1.77
CA ILE A 268 -29.07 -11.10 -1.07
C ILE A 268 -29.40 -10.06 -2.14
N GLY A 269 -30.66 -10.07 -2.59
CA GLY A 269 -31.20 -9.09 -3.52
C GLY A 269 -31.28 -7.71 -2.88
N ILE A 270 -30.40 -6.80 -3.29
CA ILE A 270 -30.50 -5.38 -2.96
C ILE A 270 -31.45 -4.73 -3.98
N PRO A 271 -32.58 -4.12 -3.57
CA PRO A 271 -33.51 -3.49 -4.49
C PRO A 271 -32.92 -2.18 -5.04
N ILE A 272 -32.60 -2.18 -6.33
CA ILE A 272 -32.25 -0.99 -7.10
C ILE A 272 -33.52 -0.15 -7.27
N LYS A 273 -33.61 0.99 -6.56
CA LYS A 273 -34.67 1.97 -6.79
C LYS A 273 -34.38 2.70 -8.11
N HIS A 274 -35.07 2.30 -9.18
CA HIS A 274 -35.14 3.10 -10.39
C HIS A 274 -35.81 4.44 -10.08
N ARG A 275 -35.05 5.52 -10.22
CA ARG A 275 -35.56 6.89 -10.21
C ARG A 275 -36.40 7.06 -11.48
N GLN A 276 -37.73 7.07 -11.35
CA GLN A 276 -38.60 7.51 -12.43
C GLN A 276 -38.26 8.97 -12.74
N ILE A 277 -37.93 9.23 -14.00
CA ILE A 277 -37.80 10.57 -14.56
C ILE A 277 -39.19 10.87 -15.13
N ASP A 278 -39.92 11.75 -14.46
CA ASP A 278 -41.18 12.29 -14.99
C ASP A 278 -40.86 13.19 -16.20
N GLN A 279 -41.66 13.01 -17.26
CA GLN A 279 -41.65 13.76 -18.51
C GLN A 279 -42.19 15.18 -18.34
#